data_AF-A0A1Y5HTA1-F1
#
_entry.id   AF-A0A1Y5HTA1-F1
#
_cell.length_a   1.000
_cell.length_b   1.000
_cell.length_c   1.000
_cell.angle_alpha   90.00
_cell.angle_beta   90.00
_cell.angle_gamma   90.00
#
_symmetry.space_group_name_H-M   'P 1'
#
loop_
_entity.id
_entity.type
_entity.pdbx_description
1 polymer ?
#
loop_
_entity_poly.entity_id
_entity_poly.type
_entity_poly.pdbx_seq_one_letter_code
_entity_poly.pdbx_strand_id
1 'polypeptide(L)'
;IFAMEIIQGAPHLREYISQDMRIWVKEKSAVIESWIAQGKMRAVDPTQLIFMIWATTQHYADFNTQVLEVMNRREYDDDGIQNITNFLTDMILTGCGLTAPQAV
;
A
#
# COMPACT_ATOMS: atom_id res chain seq x y z
N ILE A 1 11.43 -0.95 -12.90
CA ILE A 1 11.75 0.36 -13.54
C ILE A 1 11.38 1.52 -12.61
N PHE A 2 10.13 1.62 -12.14
CA PHE A 2 9.73 2.68 -11.19
C PHE A 2 10.52 2.66 -9.87
N ALA A 3 10.63 1.52 -9.18
CA ALA A 3 11.36 1.43 -7.91
C ALA A 3 12.84 1.84 -8.01
N MET A 4 13.52 1.42 -9.08
CA MET A 4 14.92 1.81 -9.34
C MET A 4 15.07 3.31 -9.58
N GLU A 5 14.14 3.93 -10.31
CA GLU A 5 14.10 5.39 -10.50
C GLU A 5 13.95 6.13 -9.17
N ILE A 6 13.09 5.65 -8.25
CA ILE A 6 12.96 6.21 -6.89
C ILE A 6 14.26 6.05 -6.08
N ILE A 7 14.88 4.86 -6.10
CA ILE A 7 16.14 4.58 -5.37
C ILE A 7 17.27 5.51 -5.86
N GLN A 8 17.28 5.84 -7.14
CA GLN A 8 18.25 6.78 -7.73
C GLN A 8 17.95 8.26 -7.42
N GLY A 9 16.93 8.55 -6.62
CA GLY A 9 16.54 9.92 -6.26
C GLY A 9 15.56 10.57 -7.23
N ALA A 10 14.89 9.77 -8.06
CA ALA A 10 13.89 10.17 -9.05
C ALA A 10 14.38 11.23 -10.06
N PRO A 11 15.52 11.06 -10.75
CA PRO A 11 16.06 12.04 -11.69
C PRO A 11 15.07 12.53 -12.76
N HIS A 12 14.15 11.66 -13.21
CA HIS A 12 13.11 11.94 -14.19
C HIS A 12 11.72 12.11 -13.57
N LEU A 13 11.48 11.52 -12.38
CA LEU A 13 10.16 11.56 -11.74
C LEU A 13 10.02 12.62 -10.64
N ARG A 14 11.09 13.32 -10.25
CA ARG A 14 11.06 14.27 -9.13
C ARG A 14 10.02 15.37 -9.30
N GLU A 15 9.91 15.95 -10.50
CA GLU A 15 8.92 16.99 -10.78
C GLU A 15 7.50 16.46 -10.60
N TYR A 16 7.16 15.36 -11.29
CA TYR A 16 5.89 14.65 -11.16
C TYR A 16 5.54 14.31 -9.69
N ILE A 17 6.50 13.77 -8.93
CA ILE A 17 6.33 13.44 -7.51
C ILE A 17 5.99 14.69 -6.69
N SER A 18 6.73 15.78 -6.89
CA SER A 18 6.56 17.03 -6.14
C SER A 18 5.29 17.81 -6.48
N GLN A 19 4.71 17.56 -7.66
CA GLN A 19 3.53 18.23 -8.18
C GLN A 19 2.33 17.27 -8.10
N ASP A 20 2.10 16.50 -9.16
CA ASP A 20 0.90 15.69 -9.34
C ASP A 20 0.69 14.67 -8.23
N MET A 21 1.74 13.90 -7.88
CA MET A 21 1.62 12.87 -6.86
C MET A 21 1.35 13.50 -5.48
N ARG A 22 1.98 14.64 -5.17
CA ARG A 22 1.74 15.36 -3.92
C ARG A 22 0.31 15.88 -3.83
N ILE A 23 -0.23 16.44 -4.92
CA ILE A 23 -1.63 16.91 -4.99
C ILE A 23 -2.57 15.73 -4.79
N TRP A 24 -2.35 14.64 -5.50
CA TRP A 24 -3.18 13.44 -5.41
C TRP A 24 -3.19 12.86 -3.98
N VAL A 25 -2.02 12.74 -3.33
CA VAL A 25 -1.93 12.27 -1.94
C VAL A 25 -2.71 13.19 -1.02
N LYS A 26 -2.58 14.51 -1.17
CA LYS A 26 -3.33 15.48 -0.37
C LYS A 26 -4.84 15.32 -0.53
N GLU A 27 -5.33 15.13 -1.76
CA GLU A 27 -6.75 14.92 -2.04
C GLU A 27 -7.28 13.63 -1.40
N LYS A 28 -6.53 12.53 -1.46
CA LYS A 28 -6.93 11.27 -0.82
C LYS A 28 -6.85 11.35 0.70
N SER A 29 -5.84 12.02 1.24
CA SER A 29 -5.73 12.28 2.67
C SER A 29 -6.95 13.02 3.20
N ALA A 30 -7.44 14.05 2.49
CA ALA A 30 -8.64 14.79 2.89
C ALA A 30 -9.92 13.92 2.95
N VAL A 31 -10.03 12.91 2.07
CA VAL A 31 -11.15 11.95 2.13
C VAL A 31 -11.07 11.07 3.38
N ILE A 32 -9.88 10.56 3.69
CA ILE A 32 -9.64 9.74 4.89
C ILE A 32 -9.86 10.57 6.17
N GLU A 33 -9.41 11.82 6.21
CA GLU A 33 -9.68 12.75 7.31
C GLU A 33 -11.17 12.96 7.52
N SER A 34 -11.95 13.05 6.45
CA SER A 34 -13.40 13.16 6.53
C SER A 34 -14.04 11.91 7.15
N TRP A 35 -13.54 10.71 6.85
CA TRP A 35 -13.99 9.48 7.49
C TRP A 35 -13.63 9.43 8.98
N ILE A 36 -12.43 9.88 9.34
CA ILE A 36 -11.99 10.01 10.74
C ILE A 36 -12.89 11.00 11.50
N ALA A 37 -13.15 12.18 10.93
CA ALA A 37 -14.01 13.20 11.54
C ALA A 37 -15.46 12.72 11.74
N GLN A 38 -15.94 11.83 10.87
CA GLN A 38 -17.25 11.19 10.97
C GLN A 38 -17.27 9.98 11.93
N GLY A 39 -16.15 9.63 12.56
CA GLY A 39 -16.03 8.46 13.44
C GLY A 39 -16.14 7.12 12.71
N LYS A 40 -15.94 7.08 11.38
CA LYS A 40 -16.07 5.87 10.55
C LYS A 40 -14.83 4.97 10.60
N MET A 41 -13.70 5.51 11.03
CA MET A 41 -12.43 4.77 11.17
C MET A 41 -11.60 5.37 12.30
N ARG A 42 -10.62 4.60 12.79
CA ARG A 42 -9.63 5.05 13.77
C ARG A 42 -8.87 6.27 13.25
N ALA A 43 -8.58 7.23 14.13
CA ALA A 43 -7.69 8.34 13.84
C ALA A 43 -6.26 7.83 13.58
N VAL A 44 -5.84 7.90 12.32
CA VAL A 44 -4.48 7.59 11.84
C VAL A 44 -3.99 8.75 10.97
N ASP A 45 -2.68 8.86 10.75
CA ASP A 45 -2.15 9.77 9.74
C ASP A 45 -2.48 9.22 8.33
N PRO A 46 -3.29 9.93 7.51
CA PRO A 46 -3.69 9.44 6.19
C PRO A 46 -2.54 9.27 5.21
N THR A 47 -1.53 10.14 5.29
CA THR A 47 -0.38 10.10 4.39
C THR A 47 0.47 8.86 4.70
N GLN A 48 0.69 8.57 5.98
CA GLN A 48 1.37 7.35 6.41
C GLN A 48 0.57 6.09 6.05
N LEU A 49 -0.76 6.13 6.13
CA LEU A 49 -1.61 5.01 5.70
C LEU A 49 -1.44 4.73 4.19
N ILE A 50 -1.44 5.77 3.35
CA ILE A 50 -1.21 5.63 1.90
C ILE A 50 0.18 5.01 1.65
N PHE A 51 1.22 5.51 2.32
CA PHE A 51 2.57 4.96 2.20
C PHE A 51 2.68 3.53 2.66
N MET A 52 1.98 3.14 3.74
CA MET A 52 1.94 1.77 4.22
C MET A 52 1.29 0.84 3.19
N ILE A 53 0.17 1.24 2.58
CA ILE A 53 -0.49 0.47 1.51
C ILE A 53 0.47 0.26 0.33
N TRP A 54 1.12 1.33 -0.14
CA TRP A 54 2.09 1.25 -1.23
C TRP A 54 3.27 0.36 -0.89
N ALA A 55 3.95 0.62 0.23
CA ALA A 55 5.13 -0.12 0.63
C ALA A 55 4.86 -1.62 0.78
N THR A 56 3.75 -1.98 1.45
CA THR A 56 3.42 -3.39 1.71
C THR A 56 2.99 -4.13 0.45
N THR A 57 2.28 -3.49 -0.48
CA THR A 57 1.87 -4.12 -1.74
C THR A 57 3.01 -4.18 -2.75
N GLN A 58 3.79 -3.10 -2.92
CA GLN A 58 4.93 -3.05 -3.83
C GLN A 58 6.05 -3.99 -3.42
N HIS A 59 6.21 -4.30 -2.12
CA HIS A 59 7.19 -5.28 -1.65
C HIS A 59 7.10 -6.61 -2.40
N TYR A 60 5.89 -7.11 -2.64
CA TYR A 60 5.68 -8.39 -3.33
C TYR A 60 6.06 -8.36 -4.82
N ALA A 61 6.18 -7.17 -5.42
CA ALA A 61 6.67 -7.00 -6.78
C ALA A 61 8.17 -6.69 -6.83
N ASP A 62 8.62 -5.69 -6.07
CA ASP A 62 10.00 -5.19 -6.11
C ASP A 62 10.99 -6.18 -5.47
N PHE A 63 10.54 -6.96 -4.48
CA PHE A 63 11.34 -7.95 -3.76
C PHE A 63 10.85 -9.38 -4.04
N ASN A 64 10.20 -9.62 -5.19
CA ASN A 64 9.57 -10.90 -5.49
C ASN A 64 10.51 -12.10 -5.36
N THR A 65 11.76 -12.01 -5.82
CA THR A 65 12.76 -13.09 -5.69
C THR A 65 12.99 -13.43 -4.22
N GLN A 66 13.15 -12.42 -3.37
CA GLN A 66 13.33 -12.64 -1.93
C GLN A 66 12.09 -13.31 -1.32
N VAL A 67 10.90 -12.81 -1.64
CA VAL A 67 9.64 -13.35 -1.11
C VAL A 67 9.45 -14.81 -1.53
N LEU A 68 9.62 -15.12 -2.81
CA LEU A 68 9.45 -16.47 -3.37
C LEU A 68 10.45 -17.46 -2.79
N GLU A 69 11.72 -17.08 -2.66
CA GLU A 69 12.75 -17.92 -2.04
C GLU A 69 12.45 -18.19 -0.56
N VAL A 70 12.04 -17.17 0.21
CA VAL A 70 11.66 -17.34 1.63
C VAL A 70 10.42 -18.21 1.78
N MET A 71 9.46 -18.10 0.85
CA MET A 71 8.25 -18.92 0.83
C MET A 71 8.48 -20.32 0.22
N ASN A 72 9.68 -20.62 -0.26
CA ASN A 72 10.01 -21.84 -1.01
C ASN A 72 9.05 -22.10 -2.19
N ARG A 73 8.83 -21.06 -2.99
CA ARG A 73 7.97 -21.09 -4.19
C ARG A 73 8.75 -20.63 -5.41
N ARG A 74 8.31 -21.09 -6.60
CA ARG A 74 8.90 -20.68 -7.88
C ARG A 74 8.24 -19.44 -8.47
N GLU A 75 6.95 -19.29 -8.24
CA GLU A 75 6.13 -18.18 -8.72
C GLU A 75 4.93 -17.95 -7.79
N TYR A 76 4.24 -16.84 -7.99
CA TYR A 76 2.96 -16.59 -7.34
C TYR A 76 1.85 -17.35 -8.09
N ASP A 77 1.22 -18.31 -7.41
CA ASP A 77 -0.02 -18.93 -7.85
C ASP A 77 -1.24 -18.17 -7.29
N ASP A 78 -2.43 -18.50 -7.79
CA ASP A 78 -3.68 -17.83 -7.41
C ASP A 78 -3.92 -17.89 -5.88
N ASP A 79 -3.64 -19.04 -5.25
CA ASP A 79 -3.76 -19.22 -3.80
C ASP A 79 -2.78 -18.32 -3.04
N GLY A 80 -1.54 -18.20 -3.50
CA GLY A 80 -0.51 -17.35 -2.91
C GLY A 80 -0.90 -15.88 -2.98
N ILE A 81 -1.39 -15.44 -4.14
CA ILE A 81 -1.88 -14.07 -4.34
C ILE A 81 -3.05 -13.80 -3.39
N GLN A 82 -4.05 -14.70 -3.34
CA GLN A 82 -5.21 -14.54 -2.49
C GLN A 82 -4.83 -14.47 -0.99
N ASN A 83 -3.89 -15.30 -0.55
CA ASN A 83 -3.40 -15.30 0.83
C ASN A 83 -2.72 -13.97 1.19
N ILE A 84 -1.86 -13.45 0.31
CA ILE A 84 -1.20 -12.15 0.49
C ILE A 84 -2.25 -11.03 0.55
N THR A 85 -3.20 -11.02 -0.40
CA THR A 85 -4.28 -10.03 -0.45
C THR A 85 -5.11 -10.03 0.82
N ASN A 86 -5.52 -11.22 1.28
CA ASN A 86 -6.32 -11.36 2.51
C ASN A 86 -5.54 -10.86 3.73
N PHE A 87 -4.27 -11.26 3.86
CA PHE A 87 -3.42 -10.86 4.97
C PHE A 87 -3.23 -9.35 5.04
N LEU A 88 -2.85 -8.71 3.92
CA LEU A 88 -2.65 -7.26 3.87
C LEU A 88 -3.95 -6.50 4.12
N THR A 89 -5.05 -6.94 3.53
CA THR A 89 -6.37 -6.32 3.71
C THR A 89 -6.81 -6.37 5.17
N ASP A 90 -6.70 -7.54 5.81
CA ASP A 90 -7.06 -7.72 7.22
C ASP A 90 -6.20 -6.84 8.13
N MET A 91 -4.87 -6.87 7.97
CA MET A 91 -3.94 -6.10 8.79
C MET A 91 -4.17 -4.59 8.66
N ILE A 92 -4.34 -4.10 7.43
CA ILE A 92 -4.54 -2.66 7.16
C ILE A 92 -5.88 -2.20 7.70
N LEU A 93 -6.98 -2.92 7.39
CA LEU A 93 -8.32 -2.54 7.83
C LEU A 93 -8.45 -2.62 9.35
N THR A 94 -7.95 -3.68 9.98
CA THR A 94 -7.94 -3.82 11.45
C THR A 94 -7.09 -2.72 12.10
N GLY A 95 -5.96 -2.34 11.49
CA GLY A 95 -5.15 -1.20 11.91
C GLY A 95 -5.92 0.13 11.89
N CYS A 96 -6.83 0.30 10.93
CA CYS A 96 -7.76 1.41 10.81
C CYS A 96 -9.01 1.28 11.71
N GLY A 97 -9.11 0.26 12.56
CA GLY A 97 -10.28 0.01 13.40
C GLY A 97 -11.51 -0.45 12.60
N LEU A 98 -11.30 -0.99 11.40
CA LEU A 98 -12.32 -1.54 10.52
C LEU A 98 -12.26 -3.07 10.54
N THR A 99 -13.34 -3.71 10.09
CA THR A 99 -13.37 -5.16 9.89
C THR A 99 -13.24 -5.45 8.41
N ALA A 100 -12.34 -6.36 8.03
CA ALA A 100 -12.25 -6.81 6.66
C ALA A 100 -13.56 -7.51 6.25
N PRO A 101 -14.12 -7.22 5.06
CA PRO A 101 -15.25 -7.96 4.55
C PRO A 101 -14.85 -9.43 4.41
N GLN A 102 -15.73 -10.34 4.82
CA GLN A 102 -15.53 -11.77 4.58
C GLN A 102 -15.42 -12.00 3.07
N ALA A 103 -14.39 -12.74 2.65
CA ALA A 103 -14.26 -13.19 1.28
C ALA A 103 -15.53 -13.99 0.90
N VAL A 104 -16.16 -13.61 -0.21
CA VAL A 104 -17.31 -14.32 -0.80
C VAL A 104 -16.80 -15.53 -1.58
#